data_AF-A0A7Y3JXX7-F1
#
_entry.id   AF-A0A7Y3JXX7-F1
#
_cell.length_a   1.000
_cell.length_b   1.000
_cell.length_c   1.000
_cell.angle_alpha   90.00
_cell.angle_beta   90.00
_cell.angle_gamma   90.00
#
_symmetry.space_group_name_H-M   'P 1'
#
loop_
_entity.id
_entity.type
_entity.pdbx_description
1 polymer ?
#
loop_
_entity_poly.entity_id
_entity_poly.type
_entity_poly.pdbx_seq_one_letter_code
_entity_poly.pdbx_strand_id
1 'polypeptide(L)'
;QMIVALLKEANGGRLAAADEPVAVQGEGATAAASADKNRSPETYLGYARLQNFASLEAIHKDVAEQYTVPDGLQLNQWALNGSWLVSEQSVALKISGGSISYRFHGRDLHLVLGKKGDEPVRFKVTLDGVAPGAAHGVDSDAQGNGEIRGQRLYQLIRQNGDIGEHTFTIQIFGAGAEAFAFTFG
;
A
#
# COMPACT_ATOMS: atom_id res chain seq x y z
N GLN A 1 -7.20 11.40 -12.09
CA GLN A 1 -5.78 11.07 -11.88
C GLN A 1 -5.39 11.50 -10.46
N MET A 2 -5.52 10.61 -9.48
CA MET A 2 -5.37 10.96 -8.05
C MET A 2 -3.91 10.99 -7.59
N ILE A 3 -3.05 10.18 -8.23
CA ILE A 3 -1.61 10.10 -7.89
C ILE A 3 -0.85 11.34 -8.32
N VAL A 4 -1.17 11.97 -9.46
CA VAL A 4 -0.55 13.24 -9.87
C VAL A 4 -0.90 14.37 -8.89
N ALA A 5 -2.07 14.32 -8.23
CA ALA A 5 -2.44 15.29 -7.20
C ALA A 5 -1.65 15.07 -5.90
N LEU A 6 -1.50 13.83 -5.45
CA LEU A 6 -0.78 13.51 -4.20
C LEU A 6 0.74 13.66 -4.33
N LEU A 7 1.32 13.39 -5.53
CA LEU A 7 2.72 13.70 -5.82
C LEU A 7 2.99 15.21 -5.88
N LYS A 8 2.00 16.03 -6.24
CA LYS A 8 2.12 17.49 -6.24
C LYS A 8 2.12 18.11 -4.84
N GLU A 9 1.41 17.51 -3.87
CA GLU A 9 1.34 18.01 -2.50
C GLU A 9 2.60 17.68 -1.67
N ALA A 10 3.28 16.57 -1.97
CA ALA A 10 4.52 16.20 -1.30
C ALA A 10 5.73 17.09 -1.68
N ASN A 11 5.67 17.79 -2.82
CA ASN A 11 6.78 18.61 -3.35
C ASN A 11 6.61 20.13 -3.17
N GLY A 12 5.75 20.58 -2.24
CA GLY A 12 5.79 21.98 -1.78
C GLY A 12 5.62 23.02 -2.88
N GLY A 13 4.72 22.79 -3.84
CA GLY A 13 4.14 23.82 -4.70
C GLY A 13 5.13 24.81 -5.33
N ARG A 14 6.05 24.36 -6.18
CA ARG A 14 6.72 25.27 -7.12
C ARG A 14 7.28 24.55 -8.34
N LEU A 15 6.57 24.62 -9.46
CA LEU A 15 7.23 24.64 -10.78
C LEU A 15 6.58 25.72 -11.64
N ALA A 16 7.38 26.73 -11.93
CA ALA A 16 7.14 27.72 -12.95
C ALA A 16 7.11 27.03 -14.33
N ALA A 17 6.28 27.57 -15.22
CA ALA A 17 6.22 27.17 -16.61
C ALA A 17 7.59 27.37 -17.29
N ALA A 18 8.11 26.31 -17.92
CA ALA A 18 8.90 26.36 -19.16
C ALA A 18 9.14 24.93 -19.66
N ASP A 19 8.85 24.72 -20.94
CA ASP A 19 9.34 23.58 -21.74
C ASP A 19 10.87 23.52 -21.68
N GLU A 20 11.41 22.33 -21.40
CA GLU A 20 12.70 21.75 -21.83
C GLU A 20 13.08 20.61 -20.85
N PRO A 21 13.49 19.42 -21.32
CA PRO A 21 13.75 18.27 -20.45
C PRO A 21 15.11 18.40 -19.75
N VAL A 22 15.12 18.92 -18.53
CA VAL A 22 16.29 18.88 -17.65
C VAL A 22 16.43 17.49 -17.04
N ALA A 23 17.51 16.79 -17.38
CA ALA A 23 17.93 15.56 -16.71
C ALA A 23 18.38 15.88 -15.27
N VAL A 24 17.49 15.68 -14.31
CA VAL A 24 17.80 15.80 -12.89
C VAL A 24 18.35 14.44 -12.40
N GLN A 25 19.66 14.37 -12.15
CA GLN A 25 20.23 13.33 -11.30
C GLN A 25 19.85 13.65 -9.85
N GLY A 26 18.78 13.03 -9.37
CA GLY A 26 18.34 13.09 -7.97
C GLY A 26 18.74 11.82 -7.22
N GLU A 27 19.61 11.96 -6.22
CA GLU A 27 19.80 10.94 -5.18
C GLU A 27 18.57 10.95 -4.26
N GLY A 28 17.68 9.96 -4.42
CA GLY A 28 16.48 9.76 -3.59
C GLY A 28 15.15 9.88 -4.35
N ALA A 29 14.20 9.00 -3.98
CA ALA A 29 12.80 8.88 -4.44
C ALA A 29 12.47 8.85 -5.96
N THR A 30 13.44 9.07 -6.83
CA THR A 30 13.31 8.92 -8.30
C THR A 30 14.51 8.15 -8.88
N ALA A 31 14.91 7.06 -8.22
CA ALA A 31 15.67 6.03 -8.93
C ALA A 31 14.75 5.52 -10.05
N ALA A 32 15.19 5.71 -11.30
CA ALA A 32 14.46 5.38 -12.52
C ALA A 32 13.54 4.19 -12.30
N ALA A 33 12.22 4.41 -12.49
CA ALA A 33 11.22 3.36 -12.45
C ALA A 33 11.80 2.15 -13.17
N SER A 34 12.12 1.11 -12.40
CA SER A 34 12.77 -0.07 -12.95
C SER A 34 11.93 -0.50 -14.15
N ALA A 35 12.55 -0.62 -15.32
CA ALA A 35 11.94 -1.15 -16.54
C ALA A 35 11.65 -2.66 -16.43
N ASP A 36 11.51 -3.13 -15.18
CA ASP A 36 11.21 -4.49 -14.82
C ASP A 36 9.74 -4.77 -15.14
N LYS A 37 9.54 -5.44 -16.28
CA LYS A 37 8.23 -5.88 -16.76
C LYS A 37 7.57 -6.90 -15.83
N ASN A 38 8.31 -7.46 -14.87
CA ASN A 38 7.80 -8.45 -13.92
C ASN A 38 7.27 -7.80 -12.63
N ARG A 39 7.46 -6.50 -12.44
CA ARG A 39 6.94 -5.77 -11.27
C ARG A 39 5.41 -5.81 -11.22
N SER A 40 4.87 -6.00 -10.03
CA SER A 40 3.43 -5.92 -9.78
C SER A 40 2.84 -4.58 -10.25
N PRO A 41 1.61 -4.60 -10.80
CA PRO A 41 0.94 -3.39 -11.25
C PRO A 41 0.40 -2.60 -10.08
N GLU A 42 0.18 -1.30 -10.29
CA GLU A 42 -0.62 -0.51 -9.37
C GLU A 42 -2.01 -1.15 -9.17
N THR A 43 -2.41 -1.34 -7.92
CA THR A 43 -3.66 -2.04 -7.58
C THR A 43 -4.53 -1.16 -6.70
N TYR A 44 -5.73 -0.82 -7.18
CA TYR A 44 -6.73 -0.03 -6.46
C TYR A 44 -7.65 -0.93 -5.63
N LEU A 45 -7.93 -0.54 -4.38
CA LEU A 45 -8.68 -1.35 -3.43
C LEU A 45 -10.19 -1.06 -3.40
N GLY A 46 -10.62 0.10 -3.90
CA GLY A 46 -12.02 0.46 -4.00
C GLY A 46 -12.75 -0.22 -5.17
N TYR A 47 -14.07 -0.43 -5.02
CA TYR A 47 -14.86 -1.19 -6.00
C TYR A 47 -14.94 -0.56 -7.40
N ALA A 48 -14.56 0.72 -7.58
CA ALA A 48 -14.57 1.35 -8.90
C ALA A 48 -13.49 0.81 -9.85
N ARG A 49 -12.38 0.28 -9.30
CA ARG A 49 -11.21 -0.19 -10.06
C ARG A 49 -10.64 -1.51 -9.52
N LEU A 50 -11.42 -2.18 -8.70
CA LEU A 50 -11.04 -3.40 -8.02
C LEU A 50 -10.66 -4.49 -9.03
N GLN A 51 -9.47 -5.06 -8.85
CA GLN A 51 -8.98 -6.20 -9.62
C GLN A 51 -8.21 -7.13 -8.68
N ASN A 52 -8.18 -8.43 -9.00
CA ASN A 52 -7.41 -9.45 -8.29
C ASN A 52 -7.69 -9.54 -6.77
N PHE A 53 -8.92 -9.20 -6.36
CA PHE A 53 -9.38 -9.42 -5.00
C PHE A 53 -9.63 -10.91 -4.76
N ALA A 54 -9.08 -11.44 -3.67
CA ALA A 54 -9.01 -12.88 -3.41
C ALA A 54 -9.52 -13.31 -2.03
N SER A 55 -10.12 -12.41 -1.23
CA SER A 55 -10.86 -12.86 -0.04
C SER A 55 -11.99 -13.81 -0.45
N LEU A 56 -12.36 -14.71 0.47
CA LEU A 56 -13.35 -15.76 0.19
C LEU A 56 -14.76 -15.20 0.01
N GLU A 57 -15.04 -14.05 0.61
CA GLU A 57 -16.32 -13.39 0.63
C GLU A 57 -16.48 -12.42 -0.55
N ALA A 58 -17.70 -12.30 -1.06
CA ALA A 58 -18.04 -11.33 -2.10
C ALA A 58 -18.07 -9.91 -1.54
N ILE A 59 -17.74 -8.92 -2.37
CA ILE A 59 -17.84 -7.51 -1.99
C ILE A 59 -19.28 -7.04 -2.12
N HIS A 60 -19.84 -6.59 -1.00
CA HIS A 60 -21.05 -5.76 -0.95
C HIS A 60 -20.65 -4.29 -0.85
N LYS A 61 -20.95 -3.51 -1.90
CA LYS A 61 -20.54 -2.10 -2.01
C LYS A 61 -21.12 -1.27 -0.88
N ASP A 62 -20.27 -0.49 -0.21
CA ASP A 62 -20.62 0.39 0.91
C ASP A 62 -21.31 -0.31 2.09
N VAL A 63 -21.10 -1.63 2.22
CA VAL A 63 -21.50 -2.43 3.38
C VAL A 63 -20.25 -2.97 4.06
N ALA A 64 -20.23 -2.87 5.39
CA ALA A 64 -19.18 -3.45 6.19
C ALA A 64 -19.41 -4.95 6.33
N GLU A 65 -18.41 -5.74 5.96
CA GLU A 65 -18.49 -7.21 5.96
C GLU A 65 -17.25 -7.79 6.65
N GLN A 66 -17.37 -9.04 7.09
CA GLN A 66 -16.26 -9.81 7.60
C GLN A 66 -15.57 -10.54 6.44
N TYR A 67 -14.26 -10.34 6.31
CA TYR A 67 -13.45 -10.99 5.27
C TYR A 67 -12.43 -11.95 5.86
N THR A 68 -12.07 -12.95 5.05
CA THR A 68 -11.08 -13.97 5.35
C THR A 68 -10.08 -14.07 4.18
N VAL A 69 -8.80 -14.27 4.52
CA VAL A 69 -7.72 -14.49 3.55
C VAL A 69 -7.68 -15.98 3.18
N PRO A 70 -7.53 -16.35 1.89
CA PRO A 70 -7.38 -17.74 1.48
C PRO A 70 -6.02 -18.32 1.96
N ASP A 71 -5.87 -19.64 1.92
CA ASP A 71 -4.62 -20.32 2.33
C ASP A 71 -3.39 -19.90 1.50
N GLY A 72 -3.59 -19.32 0.32
CA GLY A 72 -2.52 -18.76 -0.50
C GLY A 72 -3.03 -17.73 -1.51
N LEU A 73 -2.17 -16.76 -1.83
CA LEU A 73 -2.40 -15.73 -2.84
C LEU A 73 -1.54 -16.01 -4.08
N GLN A 74 -2.12 -15.92 -5.26
CA GLN A 74 -1.36 -15.88 -6.51
C GLN A 74 -0.70 -14.51 -6.70
N LEU A 75 0.32 -14.42 -7.55
CA LEU A 75 0.97 -13.15 -7.87
C LEU A 75 -0.06 -12.09 -8.31
N ASN A 76 0.07 -10.88 -7.77
CA ASN A 76 -0.82 -9.74 -7.95
C ASN A 76 -2.21 -9.85 -7.34
N GLN A 77 -2.46 -10.88 -6.52
CA GLN A 77 -3.67 -10.98 -5.71
C GLN A 77 -3.51 -10.36 -4.34
N TRP A 78 -4.63 -9.88 -3.81
CA TRP A 78 -4.72 -9.32 -2.48
C TRP A 78 -6.02 -9.69 -1.79
N ALA A 79 -5.99 -9.68 -0.46
CA ALA A 79 -7.12 -10.08 0.36
C ALA A 79 -7.19 -9.25 1.64
N LEU A 80 -8.40 -9.17 2.18
CA LEU A 80 -8.73 -8.58 3.47
C LEU A 80 -8.97 -9.68 4.51
N ASN A 81 -8.58 -9.39 5.75
CA ASN A 81 -9.02 -10.11 6.95
C ASN A 81 -9.61 -9.11 7.93
N GLY A 82 -10.76 -9.40 8.52
CA GLY A 82 -11.41 -8.54 9.51
C GLY A 82 -12.67 -7.88 8.99
N SER A 83 -13.23 -6.95 9.76
CA SER A 83 -14.43 -6.20 9.38
C SER A 83 -14.05 -4.97 8.56
N TRP A 84 -14.29 -5.02 7.25
CA TRP A 84 -13.95 -3.97 6.31
C TRP A 84 -15.17 -3.45 5.57
N LEU A 85 -15.22 -2.14 5.37
CA LEU A 85 -16.11 -1.48 4.43
C LEU A 85 -15.36 -1.28 3.11
N VAL A 86 -15.90 -1.78 2.00
CA VAL A 86 -15.35 -1.53 0.66
C VAL A 86 -16.18 -0.44 -0.01
N SER A 87 -15.60 0.74 -0.14
CA SER A 87 -16.21 1.90 -0.79
C SER A 87 -15.67 2.09 -2.20
N GLU A 88 -16.16 3.13 -2.90
CA GLU A 88 -15.83 3.37 -4.31
C GLU A 88 -14.32 3.44 -4.56
N GLN A 89 -13.58 4.10 -3.67
CA GLN A 89 -12.16 4.42 -3.86
C GLN A 89 -11.22 3.77 -2.83
N SER A 90 -11.76 3.20 -1.75
CA SER A 90 -10.97 2.73 -0.61
C SER A 90 -11.60 1.55 0.09
N VAL A 91 -10.81 0.91 0.94
CA VAL A 91 -11.27 -0.02 1.98
C VAL A 91 -11.01 0.61 3.34
N ALA A 92 -11.99 0.54 4.24
CA ALA A 92 -11.91 1.13 5.57
C ALA A 92 -12.13 0.09 6.66
N LEU A 93 -11.19 -0.01 7.61
CA LEU A 93 -11.29 -0.94 8.72
C LEU A 93 -12.35 -0.46 9.70
N LYS A 94 -13.36 -1.28 9.97
CA LYS A 94 -14.50 -0.92 10.83
C LYS A 94 -14.34 -1.39 12.27
N ILE A 95 -13.63 -2.49 12.48
CA ILE A 95 -13.31 -3.05 13.80
C ILE A 95 -11.80 -3.24 13.88
N SER A 96 -11.18 -2.89 15.01
CA SER A 96 -9.74 -3.04 15.22
C SER A 96 -9.25 -4.47 14.99
N GLY A 97 -8.04 -4.63 14.45
CA GLY A 97 -7.38 -5.93 14.30
C GLY A 97 -7.56 -6.59 12.94
N GLY A 98 -7.87 -5.83 11.89
CA GLY A 98 -7.89 -6.34 10.51
C GLY A 98 -6.54 -6.27 9.82
N SER A 99 -6.42 -6.93 8.67
CA SER A 99 -5.22 -6.91 7.84
C SER A 99 -5.52 -6.86 6.35
N ILE A 100 -4.52 -6.43 5.58
CA ILE A 100 -4.49 -6.50 4.12
C ILE A 100 -3.25 -7.30 3.74
N SER A 101 -3.40 -8.30 2.88
CA SER A 101 -2.31 -9.13 2.37
C SER A 101 -2.22 -8.99 0.85
N TYR A 102 -1.00 -9.02 0.30
CA TYR A 102 -0.75 -8.92 -1.14
C TYR A 102 0.46 -9.80 -1.52
N ARG A 103 0.34 -10.63 -2.56
CA ARG A 103 1.48 -11.34 -3.16
C ARG A 103 2.05 -10.55 -4.32
N PHE A 104 3.24 -9.98 -4.18
CA PHE A 104 3.82 -9.04 -5.15
C PHE A 104 5.19 -9.47 -5.65
N HIS A 105 5.61 -8.86 -6.76
CA HIS A 105 6.98 -8.82 -7.24
C HIS A 105 7.42 -7.34 -7.37
N GLY A 106 8.57 -6.98 -6.81
CA GLY A 106 9.09 -5.60 -6.90
C GLY A 106 10.06 -5.28 -5.78
N ARG A 107 10.93 -4.29 -5.97
CA ARG A 107 11.90 -3.88 -4.94
C ARG A 107 11.21 -3.13 -3.81
N ASP A 108 10.34 -2.21 -4.16
CA ASP A 108 9.59 -1.42 -3.19
C ASP A 108 8.12 -1.82 -3.18
N LEU A 109 7.52 -1.79 -2.00
CA LEU A 109 6.06 -1.80 -1.84
C LEU A 109 5.64 -0.54 -1.09
N HIS A 110 4.73 0.19 -1.72
CA HIS A 110 4.07 1.33 -1.10
C HIS A 110 2.56 1.09 -1.01
N LEU A 111 1.95 1.72 -0.02
CA LEU A 111 0.50 1.72 0.15
C LEU A 111 0.03 3.14 0.43
N VAL A 112 -0.95 3.61 -0.33
CA VAL A 112 -1.66 4.85 0.00
C VAL A 112 -2.61 4.52 1.16
N LEU A 113 -2.29 5.06 2.34
CA LEU A 113 -3.05 4.89 3.58
C LEU A 113 -3.59 6.23 4.05
N GLY A 114 -4.69 6.20 4.80
CA GLY A 114 -5.29 7.32 5.51
C GLY A 114 -5.97 6.85 6.80
N LYS A 115 -6.54 7.80 7.55
CA LYS A 115 -7.26 7.49 8.79
C LYS A 115 -8.36 8.51 9.05
N LYS A 116 -9.38 8.08 9.79
CA LYS A 116 -10.39 8.96 10.39
C LYS A 116 -10.02 9.25 11.85
N GLY A 117 -10.27 10.49 12.29
CA GLY A 117 -9.95 10.97 13.63
C GLY A 117 -8.52 11.49 13.76
N ASP A 118 -8.19 12.01 14.94
CA ASP A 118 -6.94 12.75 15.18
C ASP A 118 -5.77 11.86 15.63
N GLU A 119 -6.05 10.77 16.32
CA GLU A 119 -5.02 9.85 16.84
C GLU A 119 -4.37 9.02 15.72
N PRO A 120 -3.03 8.80 15.76
CA PRO A 120 -2.35 7.88 14.85
C PRO A 120 -2.86 6.44 14.98
N VAL A 121 -2.95 5.74 13.85
CA VAL A 121 -3.31 4.31 13.84
C VAL A 121 -2.05 3.47 13.68
N ARG A 122 -1.74 2.63 14.66
CA ARG A 122 -0.59 1.73 14.59
C ARG A 122 -0.85 0.59 13.61
N PHE A 123 0.21 0.17 12.94
CA PHE A 123 0.23 -1.03 12.12
C PHE A 123 1.50 -1.84 12.37
N LYS A 124 1.48 -3.10 11.93
CA LYS A 124 2.66 -3.93 11.79
C LYS A 124 2.65 -4.61 10.43
N VAL A 125 3.77 -4.54 9.71
CA VAL A 125 3.98 -5.22 8.44
C VAL A 125 4.85 -6.46 8.61
N THR A 126 4.62 -7.44 7.74
CA THR A 126 5.46 -8.62 7.59
C THR A 126 5.71 -8.91 6.12
N LEU A 127 6.85 -9.51 5.84
CA LEU A 127 7.20 -10.07 4.54
C LEU A 127 7.34 -11.59 4.72
N ASP A 128 6.55 -12.37 3.98
CA ASP A 128 6.46 -13.83 4.11
C ASP A 128 6.22 -14.31 5.56
N GLY A 129 5.40 -13.56 6.29
CA GLY A 129 5.03 -13.88 7.68
C GLY A 129 6.09 -13.53 8.73
N VAL A 130 7.23 -12.96 8.34
CA VAL A 130 8.29 -12.51 9.27
C VAL A 130 8.48 -11.00 9.24
N ALA A 131 9.18 -10.46 10.23
CA ALA A 131 9.52 -9.03 10.26
C ALA A 131 10.44 -8.66 9.08
N PRO A 132 10.30 -7.45 8.49
CA PRO A 132 11.06 -7.08 7.29
C PRO A 132 12.59 -7.01 7.48
N GLY A 133 13.07 -6.76 8.70
CA GLY A 133 14.50 -6.59 8.96
C GLY A 133 15.08 -5.48 8.09
N ALA A 134 16.19 -5.75 7.41
CA ALA A 134 16.84 -4.78 6.52
C ALA A 134 16.00 -4.40 5.28
N ALA A 135 14.90 -5.09 5.00
CA ALA A 135 13.99 -4.78 3.91
C ALA A 135 12.88 -3.78 4.31
N HIS A 136 12.94 -3.18 5.50
CA HIS A 136 11.96 -2.19 5.94
C HIS A 136 12.00 -0.93 5.06
N GLY A 137 10.83 -0.36 4.76
CA GLY A 137 10.74 0.95 4.11
C GLY A 137 10.99 2.11 5.10
N VAL A 138 10.97 3.35 4.62
CA VAL A 138 11.17 4.52 5.51
C VAL A 138 10.01 4.74 6.49
N ASP A 139 8.83 4.17 6.21
CA ASP A 139 7.62 4.34 7.03
C ASP A 139 7.35 3.14 7.97
N SER A 140 8.25 2.16 8.01
CA SER A 140 8.19 1.02 8.93
C SER A 140 9.57 0.78 9.56
N ASP A 141 9.63 0.39 10.83
CA ASP A 141 10.89 -0.05 11.44
C ASP A 141 11.28 -1.48 11.00
N ALA A 142 12.48 -1.93 11.41
CA ALA A 142 12.99 -3.26 11.10
C ALA A 142 12.12 -4.41 11.68
N GLN A 143 11.33 -4.14 12.70
CA GLN A 143 10.36 -5.07 13.29
C GLN A 143 8.98 -5.00 12.59
N GLY A 144 8.85 -4.12 11.60
CA GLY A 144 7.66 -3.90 10.79
C GLY A 144 6.66 -2.92 11.38
N ASN A 145 6.95 -2.27 12.51
CA ASN A 145 5.98 -1.36 13.13
C ASN A 145 5.98 0.00 12.45
N GLY A 146 4.81 0.63 12.41
CA GLY A 146 4.67 2.01 11.96
C GLY A 146 3.32 2.60 12.35
N GLU A 147 3.07 3.83 11.91
CA GLU A 147 1.85 4.57 12.21
C GLU A 147 1.29 5.27 10.99
N ILE A 148 -0.02 5.15 10.79
CA ILE A 148 -0.78 5.98 9.88
C ILE A 148 -1.06 7.30 10.59
N ARG A 149 -0.53 8.40 10.04
CA ARG A 149 -0.69 9.75 10.59
C ARG A 149 -1.59 10.65 9.75
N GLY A 150 -1.74 10.33 8.47
CA GLY A 150 -2.56 11.08 7.52
C GLY A 150 -2.63 10.40 6.17
N GLN A 151 -3.40 10.96 5.25
CA GLN A 151 -3.58 10.41 3.91
C GLN A 151 -2.37 10.71 3.02
N ARG A 152 -1.52 9.71 2.76
CA ARG A 152 -0.36 9.84 1.87
C ARG A 152 0.12 8.48 1.38
N LEU A 153 1.16 8.50 0.55
CA LEU A 153 1.92 7.30 0.19
C LEU A 153 2.86 6.91 1.34
N TYR A 154 2.84 5.63 1.74
CA TYR A 154 3.75 5.05 2.73
C TYR A 154 4.67 4.05 2.05
N GLN A 155 5.99 4.19 2.18
CA GLN A 155 6.97 3.18 1.75
C GLN A 155 7.17 2.17 2.88
N LEU A 156 6.60 0.97 2.71
CA LEU A 156 6.53 -0.04 3.76
C LEU A 156 7.60 -1.12 3.61
N ILE A 157 7.95 -1.46 2.37
CA ILE A 157 9.03 -2.42 2.08
C ILE A 157 9.99 -1.78 1.07
N ARG A 158 11.27 -1.99 1.29
CA ARG A 158 12.35 -1.70 0.37
C ARG A 158 13.38 -2.82 0.44
N GLN A 159 13.28 -3.75 -0.49
CA GLN A 159 14.15 -4.90 -0.57
C GLN A 159 15.57 -4.50 -1.03
N ASN A 160 16.57 -5.24 -0.54
CA ASN A 160 17.96 -5.13 -0.95
C ASN A 160 18.42 -6.47 -1.52
N GLY A 161 19.32 -6.46 -2.50
CA GLY A 161 19.81 -7.68 -3.15
C GLY A 161 18.84 -8.21 -4.21
N ASP A 162 18.64 -9.53 -4.23
CA ASP A 162 17.80 -10.19 -5.23
C ASP A 162 16.31 -9.85 -5.01
N ILE A 163 15.70 -9.24 -6.02
CA ILE A 163 14.29 -8.86 -6.01
C ILE A 163 13.47 -10.08 -6.47
N GLY A 164 12.50 -10.49 -5.65
CA GLY A 164 11.65 -11.64 -5.93
C GLY A 164 10.19 -11.43 -5.56
N GLU A 165 9.44 -12.54 -5.59
CA GLU A 165 8.04 -12.57 -5.16
C GLU A 165 7.91 -12.77 -3.66
N HIS A 166 7.11 -11.93 -3.00
CA HIS A 166 6.86 -12.01 -1.57
C HIS A 166 5.40 -11.80 -1.23
N THR A 167 4.98 -12.38 -0.10
CA THR A 167 3.69 -12.08 0.51
C THR A 167 3.87 -10.99 1.55
N PHE A 168 3.41 -9.79 1.22
CA PHE A 168 3.28 -8.69 2.16
C PHE A 168 1.99 -8.85 2.97
N THR A 169 2.04 -8.52 4.26
CA THR A 169 0.84 -8.33 5.08
C THR A 169 1.01 -7.10 5.95
N ILE A 170 -0.02 -6.27 6.03
CA ILE A 170 -0.14 -5.17 7.00
C ILE A 170 -1.30 -5.48 7.95
N GLN A 171 -1.00 -5.65 9.23
CA GLN A 171 -1.97 -5.74 10.32
C GLN A 171 -2.19 -4.35 10.92
N ILE A 172 -3.45 -3.96 11.09
CA ILE A 172 -3.85 -2.63 11.54
C ILE A 172 -4.64 -2.74 12.84
N PHE A 173 -4.19 -2.02 13.86
CA PHE A 173 -4.69 -2.19 15.23
C PHE A 173 -5.80 -1.21 15.63
N GLY A 174 -6.09 -0.18 14.82
CA GLY A 174 -7.12 0.81 15.09
C GLY A 174 -8.19 0.87 14.00
N ALA A 175 -9.45 0.93 14.40
CA ALA A 175 -10.55 1.19 13.47
C ALA A 175 -10.41 2.58 12.82
N GLY A 176 -11.01 2.76 11.65
CA GLY A 176 -10.99 4.03 10.92
C GLY A 176 -9.76 4.23 10.02
N ALA A 177 -8.82 3.27 9.97
CA ALA A 177 -7.80 3.23 8.94
C ALA A 177 -8.42 3.00 7.56
N GLU A 178 -7.88 3.67 6.55
CA GLU A 178 -8.30 3.57 5.15
C GLU A 178 -7.09 3.21 4.27
N ALA A 179 -7.30 2.35 3.29
CA ALA A 179 -6.32 2.00 2.28
C ALA A 179 -6.91 2.17 0.88
N PHE A 180 -6.11 2.72 -0.05
CA PHE A 180 -6.61 3.17 -1.34
C PHE A 180 -5.99 2.40 -2.50
N ALA A 181 -4.66 2.30 -2.54
CA ALA A 181 -3.95 1.63 -3.61
C ALA A 181 -2.55 1.16 -3.20
N PHE A 182 -2.14 0.00 -3.71
CA PHE A 182 -0.74 -0.44 -3.71
C PHE A 182 -0.01 0.10 -4.93
N THR A 183 1.25 0.51 -4.74
CA THR A 183 2.20 0.80 -5.81
C THR A 183 3.53 0.09 -5.55
N PHE A 184 4.30 -0.12 -6.60
CA PHE A 184 5.53 -0.91 -6.53
C PHE A 184 6.68 -0.21 -7.24
N GLY A 185 7.90 -0.36 -6.72
CA GLY A 185 9.15 0.22 -7.26
C GLY A 185 10.07 -0.83 -7.85
#